data_AF-A0A7S0NYK3-F1
#
_entry.id   AF-A0A7S0NYK3-F1
#
_cell.length_a   1.000
_cell.length_b   1.000
_cell.length_c   1.000
_cell.angle_alpha   90.00
_cell.angle_beta   90.00
_cell.angle_gamma   90.00
#
_symmetry.space_group_name_H-M   'P 1'
#
loop_
_entity.id
_entity.type
_entity.pdbx_description
1 polymer ?
#
loop_
_entity_poly.entity_id
_entity_poly.type
_entity_poly.pdbx_seq_one_letter_code
_entity_poly.pdbx_strand_id
1 'polypeptide(L)'
;RVFAHPPPGVRKVVLATNIAETSITVDDCAYVIDCARMKEVRFDAARRMESLEDVPVTRANAKQRRGRAGRVRPGVAFHLLTSHAHDALALPAQPPEVHRVPLERLVLTVKALGYVPPVADVISHLLEPPPVPAVRRAVRELELLDALECDASGGEELTPLGAHLAALPIDARLGKFILLGAVFDVVDEALTIAATLSSRSPFLSPFDKRELADAAKRAFAIGQSDHLTTLHAYTAYDSLPQSERYDFARQHFLGVKSLQTIGGLKRQLLE
;
A
#
# COMPACT_ATOMS: atom_id res chain seq x y z
N ARG A 1 6.87 19.17 -15.59
CA ARG A 1 5.48 18.68 -15.73
C ARG A 1 5.51 17.42 -16.61
N VAL A 2 5.10 16.24 -16.13
CA VAL A 2 5.16 14.97 -16.89
C VAL A 2 4.17 14.93 -18.07
N PHE A 3 2.98 15.50 -17.87
CA PHE A 3 1.90 15.47 -18.88
C PHE A 3 1.98 16.58 -19.93
N ALA A 4 2.80 17.61 -19.70
CA ALA A 4 2.98 18.67 -20.69
C ALA A 4 3.83 18.17 -21.86
N HIS A 5 3.54 18.67 -23.06
CA HIS A 5 4.40 18.47 -24.22
C HIS A 5 5.69 19.29 -24.06
N PRO A 6 6.86 18.73 -24.42
CA PRO A 6 8.11 19.48 -24.39
C PRO A 6 8.13 20.57 -25.48
N PRO A 7 8.89 21.67 -25.29
CA PRO A 7 9.12 22.66 -26.34
C PRO A 7 9.77 22.03 -27.59
N PRO A 8 9.66 22.68 -28.77
CA PRO A 8 10.36 22.24 -29.98
C PRO A 8 11.87 22.09 -29.75
N GLY A 9 12.46 21.01 -30.28
CA GLY A 9 13.89 20.68 -30.09
C GLY A 9 14.23 20.00 -28.76
N VAL A 10 13.28 19.90 -27.82
CA VAL A 10 13.48 19.23 -26.52
C VAL A 10 12.83 17.85 -26.52
N ARG A 11 13.56 16.83 -26.06
CA ARG A 11 13.02 15.48 -25.88
C ARG A 11 12.62 15.24 -24.44
N LYS A 12 11.37 14.86 -24.21
CA LYS A 12 10.91 14.40 -22.90
C LYS A 12 11.38 12.97 -22.63
N VAL A 13 12.05 12.77 -21.50
CA VAL A 13 12.44 11.45 -20.99
C VAL A 13 11.76 11.27 -19.63
N VAL A 14 10.99 10.20 -19.48
CA VAL A 14 10.28 9.88 -18.24
C VAL A 14 10.87 8.60 -17.66
N LEU A 15 11.42 8.69 -16.45
CA LEU A 15 11.85 7.53 -15.67
C LEU A 15 10.71 7.17 -14.72
N ALA A 16 10.21 5.93 -14.81
CA ALA A 16 9.07 5.47 -14.04
C ALA A 16 9.23 4.03 -13.57
N THR A 17 8.51 3.67 -12.51
CA THR A 17 8.32 2.27 -12.08
C THR A 17 7.18 1.63 -12.87
N ASN A 18 6.76 0.43 -12.47
CA ASN A 18 5.54 -0.22 -12.98
C ASN A 18 4.26 0.61 -12.84
N ILE A 19 4.26 1.76 -12.13
CA ILE A 19 3.12 2.68 -12.09
C ILE A 19 2.73 3.25 -13.48
N ALA A 20 3.70 3.38 -14.40
CA ALA A 20 3.42 3.82 -15.77
C ALA A 20 2.79 2.72 -16.65
N GLU A 21 2.77 1.48 -16.17
CA GLU A 21 2.20 0.34 -16.86
C GLU A 21 0.67 0.33 -16.79
N THR A 22 0.09 0.90 -15.72
CA THR A 22 -1.35 0.94 -15.45
C THR A 22 -1.82 2.36 -15.13
N SER A 23 -1.42 2.88 -13.96
CA SER A 23 -2.00 4.06 -13.30
C SER A 23 -1.68 5.42 -13.95
N ILE A 24 -0.59 5.52 -14.72
CA ILE A 24 -0.21 6.78 -15.39
C ILE A 24 -0.19 6.59 -16.90
N THR A 25 -0.79 7.54 -17.61
CA THR A 25 -0.84 7.58 -19.07
C THR A 25 -0.11 8.83 -19.55
N VAL A 26 0.98 8.62 -20.30
CA VAL A 26 1.74 9.69 -20.98
C VAL A 26 1.44 9.54 -22.47
N ASP A 27 0.67 10.46 -23.02
CA ASP A 27 0.08 10.30 -24.36
C ASP A 27 1.10 10.41 -25.50
N ASP A 28 2.13 11.24 -25.34
CA ASP A 28 3.18 11.48 -26.31
C ASP A 28 4.34 10.46 -26.25
N CYS A 29 4.14 9.31 -25.61
CA CYS A 29 5.13 8.24 -25.53
C CYS A 29 5.17 7.42 -26.83
N ALA A 30 6.30 7.50 -27.55
CA ALA A 30 6.54 6.71 -28.77
C ALA A 30 7.66 5.68 -28.62
N TYR A 31 8.46 5.79 -27.55
CA TYR A 31 9.57 4.91 -27.27
C TYR A 31 9.49 4.46 -25.81
N VAL A 32 9.48 3.15 -25.60
CA VAL A 32 9.53 2.54 -24.28
C VAL A 32 10.84 1.78 -24.16
N ILE A 33 11.59 2.03 -23.10
CA ILE A 33 12.76 1.23 -22.72
C ILE A 33 12.35 0.44 -21.48
N ASP A 34 12.23 -0.87 -21.63
CA ASP A 34 11.79 -1.78 -20.59
C ASP A 34 12.98 -2.55 -20.02
N CYS A 35 13.34 -2.24 -18.78
CA CYS A 35 14.45 -2.89 -18.07
C CYS A 35 14.16 -4.35 -17.65
N ALA A 36 13.01 -4.92 -18.02
CA ALA A 36 12.62 -6.30 -17.72
C ALA A 36 12.50 -6.64 -16.23
N ARG A 37 12.53 -5.64 -15.35
CA ARG A 37 12.44 -5.79 -13.90
C ARG A 37 11.37 -4.88 -13.34
N MET A 38 10.88 -5.24 -12.15
CA MET A 38 9.97 -4.41 -11.36
C MET A 38 10.15 -4.71 -9.89
N LYS A 39 9.83 -3.73 -9.05
CA LYS A 39 9.66 -3.96 -7.62
C LYS A 39 8.21 -4.38 -7.34
N GLU A 40 8.05 -5.50 -6.65
CA GLU A 40 6.76 -6.05 -6.28
C GLU A 40 6.70 -6.23 -4.76
N VAL A 41 5.59 -5.86 -4.15
CA VAL A 41 5.31 -6.19 -2.74
C VAL A 41 4.89 -7.65 -2.69
N ARG A 42 5.58 -8.45 -1.89
CA ARG A 42 5.28 -9.87 -1.69
C ARG A 42 5.11 -10.13 -0.20
N PHE A 43 4.08 -10.89 0.14
CA PHE A 43 3.87 -11.33 1.50
C PHE A 43 4.58 -12.66 1.75
N ASP A 44 5.54 -12.68 2.68
CA ASP A 44 6.15 -13.89 3.20
C ASP A 44 5.31 -14.41 4.37
N ALA A 45 4.51 -15.44 4.11
CA ALA A 45 3.63 -16.04 5.11
C ALA A 45 4.40 -16.66 6.29
N ALA A 46 5.64 -17.12 6.10
CA ALA A 46 6.43 -17.69 7.19
C ALA A 46 6.97 -16.60 8.12
N ARG A 47 7.42 -15.48 7.56
CA ARG A 47 7.95 -14.34 8.31
C ARG A 47 6.89 -13.34 8.77
N ARG A 48 5.65 -13.45 8.28
CA ARG A 48 4.54 -12.51 8.54
C ARG A 48 4.91 -11.07 8.15
N MET A 49 5.68 -10.92 7.08
CA MET A 49 6.16 -9.61 6.63
C MET A 49 5.97 -9.46 5.14
N GLU A 50 5.64 -8.24 4.75
CA GLU A 50 5.73 -7.81 3.36
C GLU A 50 7.16 -7.38 3.04
N SER A 51 7.70 -7.89 1.93
CA SER A 51 8.98 -7.50 1.37
C SER A 51 8.76 -6.80 0.03
N LEU A 52 9.56 -5.76 -0.24
CA LEU A 52 9.63 -5.18 -1.57
C LEU A 52 10.77 -5.82 -2.36
N GLU A 53 10.43 -6.76 -3.22
CA GLU A 53 11.40 -7.57 -3.95
C GLU A 53 11.61 -7.03 -5.37
N ASP A 54 12.86 -7.06 -5.84
CA ASP A 54 13.18 -6.80 -7.24
C ASP A 54 13.08 -8.10 -8.04
N VAL A 55 12.07 -8.19 -8.89
CA VAL A 55 11.70 -9.39 -9.62
C VAL A 55 11.66 -9.15 -11.13
N PRO A 56 11.90 -10.18 -11.96
CA PRO A 56 11.64 -10.09 -13.38
C PRO A 56 10.17 -9.77 -13.68
N VAL A 57 9.92 -9.06 -14.77
CA VAL A 57 8.56 -8.81 -15.26
C VAL A 57 7.92 -10.09 -15.81
N THR A 58 6.59 -10.17 -15.79
CA THR A 58 5.86 -11.25 -16.48
C THR A 58 5.70 -10.94 -17.96
N ARG A 59 5.34 -11.96 -18.77
CA ARG A 59 5.05 -11.75 -20.20
C ARG A 59 3.90 -10.75 -20.41
N ALA A 60 2.89 -10.80 -19.55
CA ALA A 60 1.80 -9.84 -19.55
C ALA A 60 2.30 -8.41 -19.31
N ASN A 61 3.20 -8.21 -18.34
CA ASN A 61 3.76 -6.88 -18.06
C ASN A 61 4.55 -6.33 -19.25
N ALA A 62 5.44 -7.13 -19.84
CA ALA A 62 6.19 -6.74 -21.03
C ALA A 62 5.26 -6.36 -22.19
N LYS A 63 4.18 -7.13 -22.41
CA LYS A 63 3.15 -6.83 -23.40
C LYS A 63 2.41 -5.51 -23.10
N GLN A 64 2.07 -5.23 -21.84
CA GLN A 64 1.45 -3.97 -21.43
C GLN A 64 2.38 -2.78 -21.66
N ARG A 65 3.65 -2.88 -21.27
CA ARG A 65 4.68 -1.85 -21.49
C ARG A 65 4.87 -1.55 -22.97
N ARG A 66 4.92 -2.58 -23.82
CA ARG A 66 4.93 -2.42 -25.28
C ARG A 66 3.74 -1.61 -25.80
N GLY A 67 2.55 -1.87 -25.25
CA GLY A 67 1.34 -1.13 -25.61
C GLY A 67 1.39 0.37 -25.31
N ARG A 68 2.24 0.81 -24.36
CA ARG A 68 2.40 2.24 -24.02
C ARG A 68 3.06 3.06 -25.13
N ALA A 69 3.89 2.45 -25.98
CA ALA A 69 4.54 3.13 -27.11
C ALA A 69 3.61 3.36 -28.31
N GLY A 70 2.49 2.64 -28.39
CA GLY A 70 1.64 2.57 -29.59
C GLY A 70 0.34 3.39 -29.52
N ARG A 71 0.24 4.36 -28.60
CA ARG A 71 -1.03 5.05 -28.33
C ARG A 71 -1.42 6.10 -29.37
N VAL A 72 -0.50 7.00 -29.67
CA VAL A 72 -0.78 8.17 -30.54
C VAL A 72 -0.20 7.99 -31.94
N ARG A 73 0.84 7.16 -32.07
CA ARG A 73 1.51 6.85 -33.34
C ARG A 73 2.21 5.50 -33.25
N PRO A 74 2.65 4.91 -34.39
CA PRO A 74 3.55 3.77 -34.37
C PRO A 74 4.78 4.08 -33.50
N GLY A 75 5.06 3.19 -32.55
CA GLY A 75 6.15 3.35 -31.60
C GLY A 75 6.97 2.08 -31.45
N VAL A 76 8.05 2.17 -30.69
CA VAL A 76 9.02 1.09 -30.48
C VAL A 76 9.18 0.80 -29.00
N ALA A 77 9.17 -0.48 -28.64
CA ALA A 77 9.48 -0.94 -27.29
C ALA A 77 10.78 -1.74 -27.32
N PHE A 78 11.77 -1.27 -26.58
CA PHE A 78 13.06 -1.95 -26.38
C PHE A 78 12.99 -2.72 -25.07
N HIS A 79 12.92 -4.04 -25.16
CA HIS A 79 13.00 -4.92 -23.99
C HIS A 79 14.46 -5.28 -23.76
N LEU A 80 15.02 -4.93 -22.59
CA LEU A 80 16.42 -5.18 -22.22
C LEU A 80 16.61 -6.63 -21.75
N LEU A 81 16.14 -7.58 -22.55
CA LEU A 81 16.27 -9.01 -22.32
C LEU A 81 16.39 -9.74 -23.67
N THR A 82 17.10 -10.87 -23.70
CA THR A 82 17.24 -11.67 -24.93
C THR A 82 15.92 -12.37 -25.25
N SER A 83 15.68 -12.74 -26.52
CA SER A 83 14.49 -13.54 -26.88
C SER A 83 14.43 -14.85 -26.07
N HIS A 84 15.58 -15.48 -25.82
CA HIS A 84 15.65 -16.64 -24.95
C HIS A 84 15.20 -16.33 -23.51
N ALA A 85 15.66 -15.23 -22.92
CA ALA A 85 15.23 -14.82 -21.58
C ALA A 85 13.74 -14.44 -21.54
N HIS A 86 13.20 -13.86 -22.62
CA HIS A 86 11.78 -13.56 -22.75
C HIS A 86 10.96 -14.84 -22.72
N ASP A 87 11.44 -15.85 -23.45
CA ASP A 87 10.77 -17.13 -23.55
C ASP A 87 10.97 -18.02 -22.31
N ALA A 88 12.01 -17.73 -21.53
CA ALA A 88 12.24 -18.32 -20.22
C ALA A 88 11.51 -17.60 -19.06
N LEU A 89 10.75 -16.52 -19.33
CA LEU A 89 9.95 -15.86 -18.28
C LEU A 89 8.92 -16.85 -17.73
N ALA A 90 9.13 -17.25 -16.48
CA ALA A 90 8.41 -18.34 -15.83
C ALA A 90 6.90 -18.06 -15.67
N LEU A 91 6.52 -16.80 -15.48
CA LEU A 91 5.14 -16.41 -15.21
C LEU A 91 4.49 -15.74 -16.44
N PRO A 92 3.34 -16.27 -16.92
CA PRO A 92 2.60 -15.64 -18.01
C PRO A 92 1.97 -14.31 -17.59
N ALA A 93 1.51 -14.23 -16.34
CA ALA A 93 0.92 -13.06 -15.70
C ALA A 93 1.28 -13.03 -14.21
N GLN A 94 1.07 -11.89 -13.55
CA GLN A 94 1.27 -11.79 -12.11
C GLN A 94 0.24 -12.64 -11.37
N PRO A 95 0.60 -13.29 -10.25
CA PRO A 95 -0.38 -14.02 -9.44
C PRO A 95 -1.51 -13.10 -8.97
N PRO A 96 -2.73 -13.61 -8.78
CA PRO A 96 -3.84 -12.80 -8.28
C PRO A 96 -3.51 -12.23 -6.90
N GLU A 97 -4.16 -11.11 -6.56
CA GLU A 97 -3.91 -10.39 -5.30
C GLU A 97 -4.18 -11.27 -4.08
N VAL A 98 -5.23 -12.09 -4.11
CA VAL A 98 -5.61 -13.02 -3.03
C VAL A 98 -4.50 -14.05 -2.68
N HIS A 99 -3.51 -14.26 -3.55
CA HIS A 99 -2.36 -15.13 -3.25
C HIS A 99 -1.16 -14.38 -2.66
N ARG A 100 -1.20 -13.05 -2.64
CA ARG A 100 -0.04 -12.19 -2.35
C ARG A 100 -0.27 -11.18 -1.24
N VAL A 101 -1.50 -11.04 -0.73
CA VAL A 101 -1.85 -10.13 0.35
C VAL A 101 -2.33 -10.88 1.60
N PRO A 102 -2.21 -10.27 2.80
CA PRO A 102 -2.84 -10.79 4.01
C PRO A 102 -4.37 -10.95 3.84
N LEU A 103 -4.95 -12.01 4.41
CA LEU A 103 -6.35 -12.40 4.16
C LEU A 103 -7.30 -11.99 5.29
N GLU A 104 -6.81 -11.41 6.38
CA GLU A 104 -7.59 -11.05 7.58
C GLU A 104 -8.80 -10.18 7.22
N ARG A 105 -8.63 -9.19 6.34
CA ARG A 105 -9.73 -8.33 5.89
C ARG A 105 -10.77 -9.09 5.06
N LEU A 106 -10.34 -10.05 4.23
CA LEU A 106 -11.26 -10.90 3.45
C LEU A 106 -12.04 -11.82 4.39
N VAL A 107 -11.38 -12.43 5.38
CA VAL A 107 -12.01 -13.30 6.38
C VAL A 107 -13.05 -12.53 7.19
N LEU A 108 -12.72 -11.34 7.71
CA LEU A 108 -13.67 -10.48 8.43
C LEU A 108 -14.87 -10.10 7.55
N THR A 109 -14.63 -9.74 6.29
CA THR A 109 -15.71 -9.38 5.36
C THR A 109 -16.66 -10.56 5.14
N VAL A 110 -16.13 -11.77 4.92
CA VAL A 110 -16.96 -12.98 4.76
C VAL A 110 -17.79 -13.24 6.01
N LYS A 111 -17.21 -13.12 7.21
CA LYS A 111 -17.95 -13.33 8.46
C LYS A 111 -18.99 -12.24 8.73
N ALA A 112 -18.70 -10.98 8.42
CA ALA A 112 -19.65 -9.88 8.55
C ALA A 112 -20.87 -10.01 7.63
N LEU A 113 -20.74 -10.73 6.50
CA LEU A 113 -21.86 -11.05 5.61
C LEU A 113 -22.80 -12.14 6.16
N GLY A 114 -22.48 -12.76 7.30
CA GLY A 114 -23.35 -13.73 7.98
C GLY A 114 -23.35 -15.14 7.38
N TYR A 115 -22.28 -15.51 6.66
CA TYR A 115 -22.15 -16.88 6.14
C TYR A 115 -21.91 -17.88 7.28
N VAL A 116 -22.81 -18.88 7.36
CA VAL A 116 -22.74 -19.98 8.34
C VAL A 116 -21.53 -20.90 8.13
N PRO A 117 -21.14 -21.28 6.89
CA PRO A 117 -19.99 -22.17 6.70
C PRO A 117 -18.67 -21.55 7.20
N PRO A 118 -17.66 -22.39 7.50
CA PRO A 118 -16.29 -21.95 7.68
C PRO A 118 -15.83 -21.08 6.51
N VAL A 119 -15.02 -20.05 6.80
CA VAL A 119 -14.54 -19.12 5.78
C VAL A 119 -13.69 -19.83 4.72
N ALA A 120 -12.98 -20.89 5.11
CA ALA A 120 -12.23 -21.72 4.16
C ALA A 120 -13.13 -22.31 3.05
N ASP A 121 -14.36 -22.69 3.39
CA ASP A 121 -15.29 -23.25 2.41
C ASP A 121 -15.75 -22.17 1.43
N VAL A 122 -16.12 -20.97 1.93
CA VAL A 122 -16.52 -19.85 1.07
C VAL A 122 -15.38 -19.45 0.14
N ILE A 123 -14.17 -19.30 0.68
CA ILE A 123 -12.97 -18.89 -0.08
C ILE A 123 -12.55 -19.96 -1.11
N SER A 124 -12.87 -21.24 -0.88
CA SER A 124 -12.57 -22.32 -1.85
C SER A 124 -13.34 -22.17 -3.17
N HIS A 125 -14.44 -21.41 -3.19
CA HIS A 125 -15.26 -21.15 -4.38
C HIS A 125 -14.82 -19.93 -5.20
N LEU A 126 -13.72 -19.24 -4.82
CA LEU A 126 -13.15 -18.18 -5.65
C LEU A 126 -12.61 -18.74 -6.98
N LEU A 127 -12.50 -17.88 -8.00
CA LEU A 127 -11.95 -18.27 -9.31
C LEU A 127 -10.54 -18.88 -9.19
N GLU A 128 -9.72 -18.27 -8.34
CA GLU A 128 -8.37 -18.72 -8.00
C GLU A 128 -8.22 -18.72 -6.47
N PRO A 129 -8.63 -19.80 -5.78
CA PRO A 129 -8.65 -19.82 -4.33
C PRO A 129 -7.23 -19.75 -3.75
N PRO A 130 -6.99 -19.02 -2.65
CA PRO A 130 -5.71 -19.03 -1.97
C PRO A 130 -5.43 -20.38 -1.31
N PRO A 131 -4.16 -20.69 -1.00
CA PRO A 131 -3.81 -21.89 -0.25
C PRO A 131 -4.54 -21.94 1.10
N VAL A 132 -5.15 -23.09 1.44
CA VAL A 132 -5.84 -23.31 2.73
C VAL A 132 -4.99 -22.91 3.95
N PRO A 133 -3.67 -23.15 4.01
CA PRO A 133 -2.84 -22.69 5.13
C PRO A 133 -2.81 -21.17 5.30
N ALA A 134 -2.96 -20.39 4.22
CA ALA A 134 -3.03 -18.93 4.28
C ALA A 134 -4.34 -18.47 4.93
N VAL A 135 -5.47 -19.09 4.55
CA VAL A 135 -6.78 -18.79 5.13
C VAL A 135 -6.81 -19.14 6.62
N ARG A 136 -6.37 -20.35 7.00
CA ARG A 136 -6.28 -20.77 8.41
C ARG A 136 -5.42 -19.84 9.25
N ARG A 137 -4.34 -19.30 8.67
CA ARG A 137 -3.48 -18.32 9.34
C ARG A 137 -4.24 -17.03 9.60
N ALA A 138 -4.93 -16.49 8.61
CA ALA A 138 -5.73 -15.27 8.78
C ALA A 138 -6.83 -15.44 9.83
N VAL A 139 -7.50 -16.60 9.87
CA VAL A 139 -8.47 -16.92 10.94
C VAL A 139 -7.80 -16.90 12.32
N ARG A 140 -6.64 -17.56 12.48
CA ARG A 140 -5.88 -17.54 13.74
C ARG A 140 -5.41 -16.15 14.15
N GLU A 141 -4.98 -15.32 13.21
CA GLU A 141 -4.58 -13.94 13.53
C GLU A 141 -5.79 -13.12 14.03
N LEU A 142 -6.97 -13.32 13.46
CA LEU A 142 -8.19 -12.68 13.92
C LEU A 142 -8.68 -13.20 15.27
N GLU A 143 -8.50 -14.50 15.54
CA GLU A 143 -8.72 -15.11 16.85
C GLU A 143 -7.80 -14.48 17.91
N LEU A 144 -6.50 -14.33 17.60
CA LEU A 144 -5.54 -13.63 18.49
C LEU A 144 -5.85 -12.14 18.70
N LEU A 145 -6.60 -11.53 17.77
CA LEU A 145 -7.10 -10.16 17.90
C LEU A 145 -8.44 -10.08 18.63
N ASP A 146 -8.97 -11.20 19.13
CA ASP A 146 -10.31 -11.31 19.71
C ASP A 146 -11.42 -10.87 18.74
N ALA A 147 -11.15 -10.91 17.44
CA ALA A 147 -12.07 -10.52 16.38
C ALA A 147 -12.96 -11.71 15.93
N LEU A 148 -12.44 -12.93 16.10
CA LEU A 148 -13.19 -14.17 15.88
C LEU A 148 -13.09 -15.04 17.13
N GLU A 149 -14.15 -15.80 17.40
CA GLU A 149 -14.14 -16.91 18.34
C GLU A 149 -14.21 -18.21 17.55
N CYS A 150 -13.27 -19.11 17.81
CA CYS A 150 -13.21 -20.41 17.17
C CYS A 150 -13.54 -21.51 18.19
N ASP A 151 -14.50 -22.37 17.87
CA ASP A 151 -14.85 -23.49 18.73
C ASP A 151 -14.00 -24.74 18.44
N ALA A 152 -14.05 -25.72 19.35
CA ALA A 152 -13.29 -26.97 19.21
C ALA A 152 -13.74 -27.84 18.02
N SER A 153 -14.94 -27.61 17.48
CA SER A 153 -15.47 -28.25 16.27
C SER A 153 -15.09 -27.55 14.97
N GLY A 154 -14.38 -26.41 15.03
CA GLY A 154 -13.99 -25.62 13.87
C GLY A 154 -15.05 -24.61 13.41
N GLY A 155 -16.03 -24.31 14.25
CA GLY A 155 -16.91 -23.16 14.10
C GLY A 155 -16.12 -21.86 14.23
N GLU A 156 -16.54 -20.83 13.51
CA GLU A 156 -15.89 -19.53 13.46
C GLU A 156 -16.98 -18.46 13.56
N GLU A 157 -17.06 -17.79 14.70
CA GLU A 157 -18.06 -16.75 14.98
C GLU A 157 -17.42 -15.38 15.10
N LEU A 158 -18.13 -14.35 14.63
CA LEU A 158 -17.67 -12.96 14.71
C LEU A 158 -17.98 -12.41 16.10
N THR A 159 -16.96 -11.92 16.80
CA THR A 159 -17.15 -11.28 18.11
C THR A 159 -17.73 -9.86 17.94
N PRO A 160 -18.26 -9.23 19.00
CA PRO A 160 -18.64 -7.82 18.93
C PRO A 160 -17.49 -6.90 18.52
N LEU A 161 -16.27 -7.17 18.99
CA LEU A 161 -15.08 -6.47 18.53
C LEU A 161 -14.85 -6.71 17.03
N GLY A 162 -14.92 -7.96 16.57
CA GLY A 162 -14.80 -8.32 15.17
C GLY A 162 -15.82 -7.62 14.27
N ALA A 163 -17.05 -7.44 14.73
CA ALA A 163 -18.09 -6.70 14.03
C ALA A 163 -17.69 -5.22 13.84
N HIS A 164 -17.16 -4.57 14.87
CA HIS A 164 -16.61 -3.21 14.75
C HIS A 164 -15.41 -3.16 13.80
N LEU A 165 -14.48 -4.12 13.90
CA LEU A 165 -13.30 -4.16 13.03
C LEU A 165 -13.67 -4.39 11.55
N ALA A 166 -14.69 -5.20 11.27
CA ALA A 166 -15.18 -5.44 9.92
C ALA A 166 -15.83 -4.19 9.28
N ALA A 167 -16.40 -3.30 10.09
CA ALA A 167 -16.99 -2.05 9.62
C ALA A 167 -15.93 -0.99 9.27
N LEU A 168 -14.71 -1.08 9.82
CA LEU A 168 -13.65 -0.11 9.55
C LEU A 168 -12.93 -0.42 8.22
N PRO A 169 -12.65 0.59 7.37
CA PRO A 169 -11.97 0.42 6.09
C PRO A 169 -10.43 0.32 6.24
N ILE A 170 -9.95 -0.38 7.28
CA ILE A 170 -8.54 -0.46 7.65
C ILE A 170 -8.14 -1.89 8.04
N ASP A 171 -6.84 -2.14 8.20
CA ASP A 171 -6.31 -3.38 8.79
C ASP A 171 -6.86 -3.60 10.20
N ALA A 172 -7.22 -4.85 10.53
CA ALA A 172 -7.85 -5.20 11.81
C ALA A 172 -7.02 -4.80 13.04
N ARG A 173 -5.67 -4.85 12.95
CA ARG A 173 -4.78 -4.44 14.06
C ARG A 173 -4.88 -2.94 14.29
N LEU A 174 -4.88 -2.15 13.22
CA LEU A 174 -5.04 -0.70 13.29
C LEU A 174 -6.45 -0.31 13.74
N GLY A 175 -7.48 -1.05 13.32
CA GLY A 175 -8.85 -0.88 13.81
C GLY A 175 -8.92 -1.09 15.33
N LYS A 176 -8.35 -2.18 15.84
CA LYS A 176 -8.30 -2.45 17.30
C LYS A 176 -7.52 -1.37 18.03
N PHE A 177 -6.42 -0.90 17.46
CA PHE A 177 -5.63 0.20 18.00
C PHE A 177 -6.44 1.51 18.13
N ILE A 178 -7.21 1.88 17.10
CA ILE A 178 -8.09 3.07 17.15
C ILE A 178 -9.17 2.90 18.23
N LEU A 179 -9.83 1.74 18.28
CA LEU A 179 -10.87 1.47 19.28
C LEU A 179 -10.32 1.55 20.71
N LEU A 180 -9.12 1.00 20.94
CA LEU A 180 -8.43 1.14 22.22
C LEU A 180 -8.05 2.60 22.49
N GLY A 181 -7.62 3.36 21.48
CA GLY A 181 -7.38 4.79 21.59
C GLY A 181 -8.61 5.57 22.09
N ALA A 182 -9.81 5.20 21.62
CA ALA A 182 -11.06 5.76 22.14
C ALA A 182 -11.34 5.36 23.60
N VAL A 183 -11.07 4.11 23.98
CA VAL A 183 -11.23 3.62 25.37
C VAL A 183 -10.27 4.31 26.34
N PHE A 184 -9.04 4.61 25.88
CA PHE A 184 -7.99 5.25 26.69
C PHE A 184 -7.93 6.78 26.55
N ASP A 185 -8.93 7.41 25.93
CA ASP A 185 -9.04 8.87 25.77
C ASP A 185 -7.85 9.52 25.00
N VAL A 186 -7.32 8.80 24.00
CA VAL A 186 -6.23 9.23 23.10
C VAL A 186 -6.57 8.98 21.64
N VAL A 187 -7.85 9.20 21.30
CA VAL A 187 -8.41 8.87 19.98
C VAL A 187 -7.76 9.67 18.85
N ASP A 188 -7.42 10.94 19.08
CA ASP A 188 -6.84 11.82 18.05
C ASP A 188 -5.45 11.34 17.62
N GLU A 189 -4.61 10.98 18.59
CA GLU A 189 -3.29 10.42 18.38
C GLU A 189 -3.38 9.04 17.72
N ALA A 190 -4.29 8.19 18.19
CA ALA A 190 -4.49 6.86 17.64
C ALA A 190 -4.94 6.92 16.17
N LEU A 191 -5.89 7.78 15.83
CA LEU A 191 -6.33 8.01 14.46
C LEU A 191 -5.19 8.55 13.58
N THR A 192 -4.40 9.49 14.10
CA THR A 192 -3.26 10.07 13.36
C THR A 192 -2.19 9.03 13.05
N ILE A 193 -1.83 8.20 14.04
CA ILE A 193 -0.87 7.10 13.87
C ILE A 193 -1.42 6.06 12.89
N ALA A 194 -2.68 5.64 13.03
CA ALA A 194 -3.31 4.65 12.15
C ALA A 194 -3.42 5.16 10.69
N ALA A 195 -3.81 6.41 10.50
CA ALA A 195 -3.86 7.04 9.18
C ALA A 195 -2.46 7.17 8.55
N THR A 196 -1.44 7.44 9.35
CA THR A 196 -0.04 7.47 8.90
C THR A 196 0.45 6.09 8.47
N LEU A 197 0.16 5.04 9.25
CA LEU A 197 0.56 3.66 8.93
C LEU A 197 -0.20 3.10 7.72
N SER A 198 -1.41 3.58 7.48
CA SER A 198 -2.24 3.21 6.32
C SER A 198 -1.85 3.96 5.04
N SER A 199 -0.93 4.92 5.12
CA SER A 199 -0.51 5.75 4.00
C SER A 199 1.02 5.81 3.87
N ARG A 200 1.52 6.53 2.88
CA ARG A 200 2.97 6.72 2.73
C ARG A 200 3.46 7.68 3.80
N SER A 201 4.66 7.42 4.32
CA SER A 201 5.35 8.34 5.23
C SER A 201 5.30 9.78 4.71
N PRO A 202 4.99 10.76 5.57
CA PRO A 202 5.01 12.17 5.18
C PRO A 202 6.44 12.69 5.01
N PHE A 203 7.46 12.03 5.59
CA PHE A 203 8.85 12.43 5.45
C PHE A 203 9.39 12.11 4.05
N LEU A 204 9.91 13.13 3.38
CA LEU A 204 10.61 13.01 2.10
C LEU A 204 12.10 12.80 2.35
N SER A 205 12.75 12.03 1.49
CA SER A 205 14.21 11.85 1.50
C SER A 205 14.77 12.11 0.09
N PRO A 206 14.91 13.38 -0.32
CA PRO A 206 15.52 13.73 -1.60
C PRO A 206 16.99 13.28 -1.64
N PHE A 207 17.42 12.69 -2.75
CA PHE A 207 18.76 12.11 -2.88
C PHE A 207 19.88 13.13 -2.60
N ASP A 208 19.71 14.37 -3.06
CA ASP A 208 20.65 15.48 -2.90
C ASP A 208 20.63 16.11 -1.50
N LYS A 209 19.60 15.85 -0.68
CA LYS A 209 19.39 16.49 0.63
C LYS A 209 19.10 15.49 1.75
N ARG A 210 19.57 14.26 1.59
CA ARG A 210 19.27 13.16 2.51
C ARG A 210 19.66 13.47 3.96
N GLU A 211 20.86 13.98 4.20
CA GLU A 211 21.34 14.30 5.55
C GLU A 211 20.51 15.39 6.23
N LEU A 212 20.12 16.42 5.48
CA LEU A 212 19.26 17.51 5.97
C LEU A 212 17.85 16.99 6.29
N ALA A 213 17.29 16.14 5.44
CA ALA A 213 15.99 15.51 5.66
C ALA A 213 16.01 14.60 6.91
N ASP A 214 17.08 13.81 7.08
CA ASP A 214 17.24 12.94 8.23
C ASP A 214 17.45 13.74 9.53
N ALA A 215 18.12 14.89 9.48
CA ALA A 215 18.23 15.81 10.61
C ALA A 215 16.89 16.46 10.96
N ALA A 216 16.13 16.90 9.95
CA ALA A 216 14.78 17.45 10.14
C ALA A 216 13.81 16.43 10.74
N LYS A 217 13.84 15.16 10.28
CA LYS A 217 13.06 14.08 10.87
C LYS A 217 13.45 13.84 12.34
N ARG A 218 14.75 13.82 12.64
CA ARG A 218 15.26 13.64 14.01
C ARG A 218 14.84 14.74 14.97
N ALA A 219 14.59 15.96 14.49
CA ALA A 219 14.07 17.04 15.32
C ALA A 219 12.69 16.76 15.93
N PHE A 220 11.89 15.87 15.30
CA PHE A 220 10.61 15.43 15.82
C PHE A 220 10.70 14.16 16.68
N ALA A 221 11.89 13.56 16.82
CA ALA A 221 12.03 12.24 17.45
C ALA A 221 11.68 12.27 18.94
N ILE A 222 10.74 11.43 19.35
CA ILE A 222 10.29 11.30 20.74
C ILE A 222 10.23 9.82 21.11
N GLY A 223 10.73 9.48 22.31
CA GLY A 223 10.55 8.15 22.91
C GLY A 223 11.12 6.99 22.10
N GLN A 224 12.12 7.25 21.24
CA GLN A 224 12.69 6.26 20.31
C GLN A 224 11.63 5.56 19.43
N SER A 225 10.54 6.27 19.10
CA SER A 225 9.41 5.72 18.34
C SER A 225 9.19 6.50 17.05
N ASP A 226 9.26 5.81 15.90
CA ASP A 226 8.92 6.39 14.60
C ASP A 226 7.43 6.80 14.53
N HIS A 227 6.55 6.06 15.22
CA HIS A 227 5.13 6.39 15.29
C HIS A 227 4.91 7.73 16.00
N LEU A 228 5.54 7.92 17.17
CA LEU A 228 5.45 9.17 17.92
C LEU A 228 6.17 10.32 17.19
N THR A 229 7.27 10.02 16.51
CA THR A 229 7.99 11.01 15.67
C THR A 229 7.07 11.54 14.57
N THR A 230 6.32 10.67 13.91
CA THR A 230 5.44 11.08 12.82
C THR A 230 4.17 11.75 13.33
N LEU A 231 3.62 11.28 14.45
CA LEU A 231 2.54 11.95 15.18
C LEU A 231 2.96 13.39 15.52
N HIS A 232 4.12 13.59 16.15
CA HIS A 232 4.61 14.90 16.54
C HIS A 232 4.77 15.85 15.33
N ALA A 233 5.34 15.37 14.22
CA ALA A 233 5.45 16.15 13.00
C ALA A 233 4.09 16.52 12.39
N TYR A 234 3.12 15.58 12.39
CA TYR A 234 1.77 15.84 11.91
C TYR A 234 1.04 16.85 12.80
N THR A 235 1.08 16.69 14.12
CA THR A 235 0.43 17.60 15.08
C THR A 235 1.02 19.00 14.99
N ALA A 236 2.35 19.13 14.87
CA ALA A 236 2.99 20.41 14.64
C ALA A 236 2.47 21.08 13.36
N TYR A 237 2.41 20.33 12.25
CA TYR A 237 1.85 20.81 10.99
C TYR A 237 0.37 21.21 11.08
N ASP A 238 -0.46 20.40 11.73
CA ASP A 238 -1.91 20.61 11.78
C ASP A 238 -2.30 21.74 12.76
N SER A 239 -1.46 22.03 13.75
CA SER A 239 -1.65 23.19 14.64
C SER A 239 -1.44 24.55 13.95
N LEU A 240 -0.77 24.57 12.79
CA LEU A 240 -0.42 25.81 12.10
C LEU A 240 -1.58 26.37 11.26
N PRO A 241 -1.66 27.70 11.09
CA PRO A 241 -2.54 28.34 10.11
C PRO A 241 -2.25 27.86 8.68
N GLN A 242 -3.27 27.81 7.83
CA GLN A 242 -3.16 27.31 6.46
C GLN A 242 -2.08 28.05 5.63
N SER A 243 -1.84 29.34 5.91
CA SER A 243 -0.80 30.15 5.27
C SER A 243 0.62 29.67 5.56
N GLU A 244 0.86 29.07 6.72
CA GLU A 244 2.22 28.67 7.18
C GLU A 244 2.51 27.19 6.91
N ARG A 245 1.47 26.37 6.79
CA ARG A 245 1.56 24.92 6.57
C ARG A 245 2.47 24.54 5.40
N TYR A 246 2.44 25.29 4.29
CA TYR A 246 3.26 24.99 3.12
C TYR A 246 4.75 25.18 3.40
N ASP A 247 5.11 26.30 4.03
CA ASP A 247 6.51 26.62 4.32
C ASP A 247 7.06 25.71 5.41
N PHE A 248 6.27 25.41 6.45
CA PHE A 248 6.62 24.42 7.46
C PHE A 248 6.93 23.06 6.83
N ALA A 249 6.02 22.55 5.99
CA ALA A 249 6.22 21.27 5.34
C ALA A 249 7.49 21.26 4.46
N ARG A 250 7.75 22.36 3.74
CA ARG A 250 8.96 22.49 2.92
C ARG A 250 10.24 22.53 3.76
N GLN A 251 10.26 23.26 4.87
CA GLN A 251 11.42 23.37 5.76
C GLN A 251 11.77 22.04 6.41
N HIS A 252 10.76 21.26 6.77
CA HIS A 252 10.92 19.98 7.47
C HIS A 252 10.91 18.75 6.55
N PHE A 253 11.03 18.95 5.23
CA PHE A 253 11.00 17.87 4.24
C PHE A 253 9.75 16.99 4.34
N LEU A 254 8.59 17.57 4.62
CA LEU A 254 7.30 16.90 4.67
C LEU A 254 6.55 17.05 3.34
N GLY A 255 5.96 15.96 2.86
CA GLY A 255 5.10 15.94 1.69
C GLY A 255 3.72 16.49 2.01
N VAL A 256 3.41 17.71 1.56
CA VAL A 256 2.09 18.35 1.75
C VAL A 256 0.94 17.45 1.32
N LYS A 257 1.06 16.76 0.18
CA LYS A 257 0.04 15.81 -0.29
C LYS A 257 -0.12 14.62 0.66
N SER A 258 0.98 14.07 1.16
CA SER A 258 0.94 12.96 2.12
C SER A 258 0.24 13.39 3.42
N LEU A 259 0.58 14.57 3.95
CA LEU A 259 -0.06 15.14 5.13
C LEU A 259 -1.56 15.36 4.93
N GLN A 260 -1.97 15.88 3.77
CA GLN A 260 -3.38 16.04 3.42
C GLN A 260 -4.11 14.70 3.31
N THR A 261 -3.47 13.67 2.73
CA THR A 261 -4.02 12.30 2.69
C THR A 261 -4.19 11.74 4.09
N ILE A 262 -3.21 11.91 4.98
CA ILE A 262 -3.30 11.49 6.39
C ILE A 262 -4.48 12.19 7.07
N GLY A 263 -4.62 13.51 6.92
CA GLY A 263 -5.75 14.26 7.49
C GLY A 263 -7.12 13.90 6.88
N GLY A 264 -7.15 13.46 5.62
CA GLY A 264 -8.34 12.89 5.00
C GLY A 264 -8.74 11.56 5.62
N LEU A 265 -7.79 10.63 5.73
CA LEU A 265 -7.99 9.31 6.34
C LEU A 265 -8.36 9.41 7.82
N LYS A 266 -7.69 10.29 8.56
CA LYS A 266 -8.00 10.58 9.98
C LYS A 266 -9.47 10.96 10.17
N ARG A 267 -9.99 11.87 9.32
CA ARG A 267 -11.40 12.27 9.35
C ARG A 267 -12.34 11.14 8.98
N GLN A 268 -12.02 10.39 7.91
CA GLN A 268 -12.82 9.25 7.49
C GLN A 268 -12.90 8.14 8.56
N LEU A 269 -11.85 7.95 9.36
CA LEU A 269 -11.82 6.96 10.43
C LEU A 269 -12.53 7.44 11.72
N LEU A 270 -12.73 8.74 11.86
CA LEU A 270 -13.47 9.34 12.98
C LEU A 270 -14.99 9.33 12.72
N GLU A 271 -15.39 9.51 11.46
CA GLU A 271 -16.78 9.43 10.98
C GLU A 271 -17.34 8.00 11.04
#